data_AF-A0A6A4VGB4-F1
#
_entry.id   AF-A0A6A4VGB4-F1
#
_cell.length_a   1.000
_cell.length_b   1.000
_cell.length_c   1.000
_cell.angle_alpha   90.00
_cell.angle_beta   90.00
_cell.angle_gamma   90.00
#
_symmetry.space_group_name_H-M   'P 1'
#
loop_
_entity.id
_entity.type
_entity.pdbx_description
1 polymer ?
#
loop_
_entity_poly.entity_id
_entity_poly.type
_entity_poly.pdbx_seq_one_letter_code
_entity_poly.pdbx_strand_id
1 'polypeptide(L)'
;MRLGSKVSLKKYACFIRVSWTPLPAQCQKKSRANPLKTHPWATQCTDDLKLPAAYNCLATSRGLLNHPEAKSSKPASCEAAASLVWGLKDFVEELSDDPVWVATTRQSIDYCAENADRSLTLGQLAVHHLMCLEWMWYDNCDRQQERHSKLDEAGARRRATFLTAGCPLSPNTLRTALERVTQRSLKTCNRVRKSERDPYRLYSGHLKTLVCLLRKFTTRKGQIDVDSLKGAIISQTKDQGKGCAKGNGKDEGKGKRNGDPDDNGEESQYCALLEIVDNCDGAKTAEQFAKCWAEYGSPSCGYQLTNTLATRLPGGCNVKPIRNYWQ
;
A
#
# COMPACT_ATOMS: atom_id res chain seq x y z
N MET A 1 -0.43 -30.86 -10.34
CA MET A 1 0.55 -30.88 -9.24
C MET A 1 -0.23 -30.81 -7.94
N ARG A 2 -0.14 -31.82 -7.07
CA ARG A 2 -0.79 -31.80 -5.75
C ARG A 2 -0.14 -30.68 -4.92
N LEU A 3 -0.95 -29.71 -4.50
CA LEU A 3 -0.58 -28.64 -3.58
C LEU A 3 -0.09 -29.30 -2.28
N GLY A 4 1.16 -29.02 -1.92
CA GLY A 4 1.69 -29.38 -0.61
C GLY A 4 0.91 -28.63 0.46
N SER A 5 0.49 -29.39 1.47
CA SER A 5 0.02 -29.03 2.82
C SER A 5 -0.41 -27.58 3.03
N LYS A 6 -1.71 -27.37 3.28
CA LYS A 6 -2.27 -26.11 3.78
C LYS A 6 -1.48 -25.62 5.01
N VAL A 7 -1.14 -24.33 5.03
CA VAL A 7 -0.33 -23.76 6.13
C VAL A 7 -1.23 -23.60 7.36
N SER A 8 -1.02 -24.47 8.36
CA SER A 8 -1.61 -24.31 9.70
C SER A 8 -0.86 -23.20 10.45
N LEU A 9 -1.30 -21.95 10.29
CA LEU A 9 -0.76 -20.82 11.04
C LEU A 9 -1.39 -20.79 12.44
N LYS A 10 -0.65 -21.22 13.47
CA LYS A 10 -1.06 -20.99 14.86
C LYS A 10 -0.56 -19.62 15.34
N LYS A 11 -1.52 -18.75 15.69
CA LYS A 11 -1.46 -17.57 16.58
C LYS A 11 -0.58 -16.37 16.24
N TYR A 12 0.23 -16.39 15.18
CA TYR A 12 0.99 -15.19 14.77
C TYR A 12 1.06 -15.09 13.24
N ALA A 13 0.44 -14.05 12.66
CA ALA A 13 0.56 -13.79 11.23
C ALA A 13 2.01 -13.44 10.82
N CYS A 14 2.86 -13.08 11.78
CA CYS A 14 4.29 -12.85 11.57
C CYS A 14 5.10 -14.08 11.12
N PHE A 15 4.56 -15.30 11.25
CA PHE A 15 5.22 -16.51 10.74
C PHE A 15 4.97 -16.75 9.25
N ILE A 16 4.47 -15.76 8.54
CA ILE A 16 4.51 -15.69 7.09
C ILE A 16 5.96 -15.42 6.69
N ARG A 17 6.76 -16.48 6.73
CA ARG A 17 7.62 -16.84 5.61
C ARG A 17 6.73 -17.32 4.45
N VAL A 18 5.67 -16.57 4.10
CA VAL A 18 5.30 -16.43 2.69
C VAL A 18 6.27 -15.39 2.14
N SER A 19 7.55 -15.70 2.24
CA SER A 19 8.36 -15.43 1.11
C SER A 19 7.61 -16.11 -0.04
N TRP A 20 7.22 -15.33 -1.05
CA TRP A 20 7.14 -15.85 -2.40
C TRP A 20 8.56 -16.37 -2.75
N THR A 21 9.02 -17.44 -2.10
CA THR A 21 10.28 -18.13 -2.34
C THR A 21 9.99 -19.36 -3.17
N PRO A 22 10.34 -19.31 -4.45
CA PRO A 22 10.31 -18.11 -5.27
C PRO A 22 8.93 -17.97 -5.92
N LEU A 23 8.70 -16.92 -6.72
CA LEU A 23 7.88 -17.07 -7.93
C LEU A 23 8.05 -18.50 -8.49
N PRO A 24 7.00 -19.19 -8.97
CA PRO A 24 7.15 -20.56 -9.46
C PRO A 24 8.44 -20.66 -10.29
N ALA A 25 9.30 -21.67 -10.10
CA ALA A 25 10.61 -21.69 -10.77
C ALA A 25 10.52 -21.45 -12.30
N GLN A 26 9.35 -21.73 -12.88
CA GLN A 26 8.92 -21.41 -14.24
C GLN A 26 8.79 -19.89 -14.55
N CYS A 27 8.35 -19.08 -13.60
CA CYS A 27 8.33 -17.61 -13.65
C CYS A 27 9.68 -16.98 -13.23
N GLN A 28 10.49 -17.63 -12.39
CA GLN A 28 11.88 -17.19 -12.11
C GLN A 28 12.90 -17.53 -13.20
N LYS A 29 12.74 -18.64 -13.93
CA LYS A 29 13.63 -18.94 -15.06
C LYS A 29 13.60 -17.84 -16.13
N LYS A 30 12.53 -17.03 -16.22
CA LYS A 30 12.52 -15.81 -17.04
C LYS A 30 13.36 -14.65 -16.49
N SER A 31 13.62 -14.60 -15.19
CA SER A 31 14.47 -13.56 -14.59
C SER A 31 15.97 -13.93 -14.57
N ARG A 32 16.31 -15.23 -14.68
CA ARG A 32 17.70 -15.74 -14.63
C ARG A 32 18.19 -16.50 -15.86
N ALA A 33 17.34 -17.21 -16.60
CA ALA A 33 17.73 -17.80 -17.87
C ALA A 33 17.40 -16.81 -18.99
N ASN A 34 18.20 -16.83 -20.04
CA ASN A 34 18.00 -16.04 -21.24
C ASN A 34 17.32 -16.91 -22.34
N PRO A 35 16.03 -17.30 -22.25
CA PRO A 35 15.30 -17.88 -23.38
C PRO A 35 14.49 -16.81 -24.13
N LEU A 36 14.79 -15.52 -23.94
CA LEU A 36 14.10 -14.43 -24.59
C LEU A 36 14.65 -14.16 -26.02
N LYS A 37 15.73 -14.81 -26.46
CA LYS A 37 16.38 -14.52 -27.76
C LYS A 37 15.56 -14.81 -29.04
N THR A 38 14.32 -15.33 -28.97
CA THR A 38 13.59 -15.74 -30.19
C THR A 38 12.29 -15.00 -30.47
N HIS A 39 11.97 -13.91 -29.74
CA HIS A 39 10.80 -13.08 -30.08
C HIS A 39 11.16 -11.58 -30.14
N PRO A 40 10.72 -10.80 -31.15
CA PRO A 40 11.17 -9.41 -31.37
C PRO A 40 10.94 -8.39 -30.24
N TRP A 41 10.15 -8.73 -29.22
CA TRP A 41 9.87 -7.88 -28.05
C TRP A 41 10.81 -8.14 -26.85
N ALA A 42 11.63 -9.18 -26.92
CA ALA A 42 12.57 -9.55 -25.88
C ALA A 42 13.74 -8.58 -25.67
N THR A 43 14.05 -7.78 -26.68
CA THR A 43 15.08 -6.73 -26.62
C THR A 43 14.68 -5.52 -25.76
N GLN A 44 13.45 -5.49 -25.23
CA GLN A 44 12.96 -4.37 -24.40
C GLN A 44 12.86 -4.68 -22.89
N CYS A 45 13.20 -5.89 -22.43
CA CYS A 45 13.13 -6.25 -21.01
C CYS A 45 14.41 -5.90 -20.25
N THR A 46 14.52 -4.67 -19.76
CA THR A 46 15.54 -4.25 -18.77
C THR A 46 15.29 -4.90 -17.40
N ASP A 47 16.26 -4.82 -16.47
CA ASP A 47 16.12 -5.33 -15.10
C ASP A 47 14.87 -4.80 -14.37
N ASP A 48 14.41 -3.59 -14.74
CA ASP A 48 13.21 -2.93 -14.21
C ASP A 48 11.88 -3.63 -14.54
N LEU A 49 11.85 -4.50 -15.55
CA LEU A 49 10.65 -5.22 -16.00
C LEU A 49 10.53 -6.61 -15.39
N LYS A 50 11.58 -7.13 -14.75
CA LYS A 50 11.62 -8.51 -14.24
C LYS A 50 10.58 -8.76 -13.15
N LEU A 51 10.37 -7.80 -12.26
CA LEU A 51 9.46 -7.94 -11.12
C LEU A 51 7.98 -7.86 -11.55
N PRO A 52 7.52 -6.84 -12.31
CA PRO A 52 6.14 -6.81 -12.84
C PRO A 52 5.81 -8.03 -13.71
N ALA A 53 6.74 -8.45 -14.59
CA ALA A 53 6.54 -9.61 -15.45
C ALA A 53 6.37 -10.92 -14.65
N ALA A 54 7.04 -11.01 -13.49
CA ALA A 54 6.95 -12.13 -12.59
C ALA A 54 5.56 -12.25 -11.93
N TYR A 55 5.02 -11.16 -11.40
CA TYR A 55 3.66 -11.16 -10.84
C TYR A 55 2.59 -11.37 -11.91
N ASN A 56 2.79 -10.84 -13.13
CA ASN A 56 1.89 -11.12 -14.24
C ASN A 56 1.92 -12.62 -14.61
N CYS A 57 3.11 -13.24 -14.65
CA CYS A 57 3.27 -14.68 -14.86
C CYS A 57 2.54 -15.52 -13.80
N LEU A 58 2.67 -15.12 -12.55
CA LEU A 58 1.97 -15.73 -11.44
C LEU A 58 0.46 -15.60 -11.60
N ALA A 59 -0.05 -14.40 -11.90
CA ALA A 59 -1.48 -14.16 -12.12
C ALA A 59 -2.03 -15.06 -13.23
N THR A 60 -1.32 -15.15 -14.35
CA THR A 60 -1.66 -16.07 -15.45
C THR A 60 -1.66 -17.53 -15.00
N SER A 61 -0.67 -17.97 -14.23
CA SER A 61 -0.58 -19.36 -13.76
C SER A 61 -1.69 -19.75 -12.79
N ARG A 62 -2.29 -18.76 -12.12
CA ARG A 62 -3.41 -18.93 -11.20
C ARG A 62 -4.78 -18.70 -11.86
N GLY A 63 -4.82 -18.48 -13.17
CA GLY A 63 -6.08 -18.24 -13.89
C GLY A 63 -6.71 -16.86 -13.62
N LEU A 64 -6.02 -15.96 -12.91
CA LEU A 64 -6.51 -14.61 -12.61
C LEU A 64 -6.62 -13.73 -13.88
N LEU A 65 -5.96 -14.13 -14.96
CA LEU A 65 -5.95 -13.44 -16.25
C LEU A 65 -6.66 -14.24 -17.36
N ASN A 66 -7.69 -15.02 -17.00
CA ASN A 66 -8.52 -15.77 -17.96
C ASN A 66 -9.56 -14.90 -18.69
N HIS A 67 -9.78 -13.67 -18.23
CA HIS A 67 -10.71 -12.74 -18.87
C HIS A 67 -10.21 -12.28 -20.26
N PRO A 68 -11.08 -12.05 -21.26
CA PRO A 68 -10.67 -11.61 -22.60
C PRO A 68 -9.82 -10.32 -22.60
N GLU A 69 -10.09 -9.42 -21.66
CA GLU A 69 -9.35 -8.15 -21.51
C GLU A 69 -7.90 -8.33 -21.02
N ALA A 70 -7.46 -9.53 -20.64
CA ALA A 70 -6.09 -9.77 -20.18
C ALA A 70 -5.02 -9.48 -21.25
N LYS A 71 -5.40 -9.41 -22.52
CA LYS A 71 -4.52 -9.04 -23.65
C LYS A 71 -4.79 -7.62 -24.17
N SER A 72 -5.71 -6.89 -23.54
CA SER A 72 -6.04 -5.53 -23.92
C SER A 72 -4.97 -4.56 -23.45
N SER A 73 -4.68 -3.56 -24.28
CA SER A 73 -3.90 -2.38 -23.89
C SER A 73 -4.76 -1.25 -23.33
N LYS A 74 -6.09 -1.44 -23.26
CA LYS A 74 -7.03 -0.48 -22.66
C LYS A 74 -7.15 -0.69 -21.15
N PRO A 75 -7.52 0.36 -20.38
CA PRO A 75 -7.85 0.22 -18.97
C PRO A 75 -8.88 -0.89 -18.74
N ALA A 76 -8.74 -1.62 -17.64
CA ALA A 76 -9.66 -2.70 -17.29
C ALA A 76 -11.08 -2.16 -17.10
N SER A 77 -12.07 -2.86 -17.63
CA SER A 77 -13.47 -2.59 -17.30
C SER A 77 -13.76 -2.89 -15.83
N CYS A 78 -14.85 -2.33 -15.29
CA CYS A 78 -15.29 -2.63 -13.92
C CYS A 78 -15.57 -4.12 -13.72
N GLU A 79 -16.10 -4.80 -14.75
CA GLU A 79 -16.35 -6.24 -14.72
C GLU A 79 -15.05 -7.05 -14.65
N ALA A 80 -14.08 -6.72 -15.51
CA ALA A 80 -12.78 -7.38 -15.51
C ALA A 80 -12.01 -7.17 -14.20
N ALA A 81 -12.04 -5.95 -13.66
CA ALA A 81 -11.45 -5.62 -12.38
C ALA A 81 -12.12 -6.39 -11.22
N ALA A 82 -13.45 -6.43 -11.19
CA ALA A 82 -14.20 -7.18 -10.19
C ALA A 82 -13.89 -8.70 -10.27
N SER A 83 -13.85 -9.26 -11.49
CA SER A 83 -13.51 -10.67 -11.70
C SER A 83 -12.11 -11.01 -11.16
N LEU A 84 -11.12 -10.13 -11.38
CA LEU A 84 -9.78 -10.29 -10.80
C LEU A 84 -9.81 -10.28 -9.27
N VAL A 85 -10.54 -9.35 -8.65
CA VAL A 85 -10.70 -9.26 -7.19
C VAL A 85 -11.33 -10.53 -6.62
N TRP A 86 -12.39 -11.04 -7.24
CA TRP A 86 -13.02 -12.29 -6.85
C TRP A 86 -12.08 -13.49 -6.98
N GLY A 87 -11.39 -13.62 -8.12
CA GLY A 87 -10.41 -14.69 -8.33
C GLY A 87 -9.26 -14.65 -7.31
N LEU A 88 -8.82 -13.47 -6.88
CA LEU A 88 -7.83 -13.32 -5.81
C LEU A 88 -8.37 -13.77 -4.46
N LYS A 89 -9.63 -13.44 -4.15
CA LYS A 89 -10.30 -13.85 -2.91
C LYS A 89 -10.45 -15.37 -2.83
N ASP A 90 -10.82 -16.02 -3.93
CA ASP A 90 -10.88 -17.48 -4.00
C ASP A 90 -9.49 -18.09 -3.85
N PHE A 91 -8.48 -17.51 -4.52
CA PHE A 91 -7.10 -17.98 -4.43
C PHE A 91 -6.56 -17.95 -2.98
N VAL A 92 -6.85 -16.91 -2.20
CA VAL A 92 -6.35 -16.85 -0.81
C VAL A 92 -7.05 -17.83 0.13
N GLU A 93 -8.29 -18.21 -0.14
CA GLU A 93 -8.98 -19.28 0.60
C GLU A 93 -8.32 -20.65 0.39
N GLU A 94 -7.66 -20.88 -0.75
CA GLU A 94 -6.88 -22.09 -0.99
C GLU A 94 -5.56 -22.12 -0.20
N LEU A 95 -5.06 -20.98 0.27
CA LEU A 95 -3.74 -20.87 0.91
C LEU A 95 -3.75 -21.20 2.41
N SER A 96 -4.86 -20.99 3.11
CA SER A 96 -4.94 -21.18 4.55
C SER A 96 -6.35 -21.55 5.01
N ASP A 97 -6.43 -22.41 6.03
CA ASP A 97 -7.68 -22.73 6.74
C ASP A 97 -7.93 -21.80 7.93
N ASP A 98 -7.05 -20.84 8.24
CA ASP A 98 -7.25 -19.89 9.34
C ASP A 98 -8.30 -18.83 8.94
N PRO A 99 -9.51 -18.86 9.52
CA PRO A 99 -10.59 -17.95 9.11
C PRO A 99 -10.29 -16.49 9.41
N VAL A 100 -9.48 -16.19 10.43
CA VAL A 100 -9.09 -14.82 10.78
C VAL A 100 -8.10 -14.30 9.75
N TRP A 101 -7.12 -15.12 9.35
CA TRP A 101 -6.17 -14.77 8.32
C TRP A 101 -6.85 -14.57 6.96
N VAL A 102 -7.77 -15.46 6.58
CA VAL A 102 -8.54 -15.37 5.34
C VAL A 102 -9.37 -14.09 5.32
N ALA A 103 -10.13 -13.80 6.38
CA ALA A 103 -10.94 -12.57 6.46
C ALA A 103 -10.07 -11.30 6.34
N THR A 104 -8.95 -11.24 7.06
CA THR A 104 -8.01 -10.11 7.02
C THR A 104 -7.40 -9.93 5.62
N THR A 105 -7.06 -11.03 4.96
CA THR A 105 -6.47 -11.02 3.62
C THR A 105 -7.49 -10.60 2.56
N ARG A 106 -8.74 -11.06 2.66
CA ARG A 106 -9.84 -10.61 1.78
C ARG A 106 -10.09 -9.10 1.90
N GLN A 107 -10.08 -8.57 3.12
CA GLN A 107 -10.17 -7.13 3.34
C GLN A 107 -8.96 -6.37 2.74
N SER A 108 -7.76 -6.93 2.84
CA SER A 108 -6.56 -6.36 2.23
C SER A 108 -6.66 -6.30 0.70
N ILE A 109 -7.28 -7.32 0.07
CA ILE A 109 -7.56 -7.31 -1.37
C ILE A 109 -8.51 -6.15 -1.74
N ASP A 110 -9.56 -5.92 -0.94
CA ASP A 110 -10.49 -4.83 -1.17
C ASP A 110 -9.80 -3.46 -1.08
N TYR A 111 -8.96 -3.25 -0.07
CA TYR A 111 -8.16 -2.03 0.03
C TYR A 111 -7.18 -1.84 -1.14
N CYS A 112 -6.56 -2.93 -1.62
CA CYS A 112 -5.71 -2.86 -2.80
C CYS A 112 -6.48 -2.46 -4.07
N ALA A 113 -7.72 -2.93 -4.21
CA ALA A 113 -8.59 -2.60 -5.33
C ALA A 113 -9.05 -1.14 -5.29
N GLU A 114 -9.45 -0.64 -4.11
CA GLU A 114 -9.84 0.76 -3.90
C GLU A 114 -8.72 1.75 -4.21
N ASN A 115 -7.47 1.35 -4.00
CA ASN A 115 -6.28 2.19 -4.19
C ASN A 115 -5.53 1.90 -5.51
N ALA A 116 -6.11 1.10 -6.40
CA ALA A 116 -5.55 0.86 -7.73
C ALA A 116 -5.80 2.06 -8.66
N ASP A 117 -4.80 2.42 -9.47
CA ASP A 117 -4.98 3.41 -10.52
C ASP A 117 -5.98 2.88 -11.58
N ARG A 118 -7.01 3.68 -11.86
CA ARG A 118 -8.10 3.30 -12.79
C ARG A 118 -7.64 3.22 -14.24
N SER A 119 -6.46 3.76 -14.57
CA SER A 119 -5.87 3.68 -15.91
C SER A 119 -5.17 2.34 -16.18
N LEU A 120 -4.98 1.49 -15.17
CA LEU A 120 -4.30 0.21 -15.33
C LEU A 120 -5.08 -0.73 -16.24
N THR A 121 -4.37 -1.36 -17.18
CA THR A 121 -4.88 -2.52 -17.93
C THR A 121 -5.06 -3.71 -17.00
N LEU A 122 -5.84 -4.72 -17.38
CA LEU A 122 -6.08 -5.88 -16.52
C LEU A 122 -4.79 -6.62 -16.11
N GLY A 123 -3.83 -6.73 -17.04
CA GLY A 123 -2.53 -7.35 -16.77
C GLY A 123 -1.69 -6.58 -15.76
N GLN A 124 -1.76 -5.24 -15.80
CA GLN A 124 -1.09 -4.37 -14.83
C GLN A 124 -1.84 -4.37 -13.49
N LEU A 125 -3.17 -4.39 -13.52
CA LEU A 125 -4.02 -4.46 -12.33
C LEU A 125 -3.72 -5.71 -11.51
N ALA A 126 -3.53 -6.87 -12.16
CA ALA A 126 -3.13 -8.10 -11.49
C ALA A 126 -1.73 -8.01 -10.84
N VAL A 127 -0.78 -7.33 -11.48
CA VAL A 127 0.54 -7.03 -10.88
C VAL A 127 0.36 -6.16 -9.64
N HIS A 128 -0.38 -5.06 -9.76
CA HIS A 128 -0.66 -4.17 -8.63
C HIS A 128 -1.27 -4.93 -7.45
N HIS A 129 -2.33 -5.70 -7.68
CA HIS A 129 -3.05 -6.39 -6.60
C HIS A 129 -2.18 -7.41 -5.88
N LEU A 130 -1.40 -8.24 -6.60
CA LEU A 130 -0.55 -9.23 -5.97
C LEU A 130 0.61 -8.59 -5.18
N MET A 131 1.22 -7.54 -5.73
CA MET A 131 2.29 -6.82 -5.03
C MET A 131 1.75 -6.05 -3.81
N CYS A 132 0.58 -5.43 -3.96
CA CYS A 132 -0.08 -4.71 -2.89
C CYS A 132 -0.45 -5.66 -1.75
N LEU A 133 -0.99 -6.84 -2.07
CA LEU A 133 -1.33 -7.84 -1.08
C LEU A 133 -0.11 -8.31 -0.28
N GLU A 134 1.02 -8.52 -0.96
CA GLU A 134 2.28 -8.85 -0.27
C GLU A 134 2.73 -7.71 0.67
N TRP A 135 2.61 -6.46 0.23
CA TRP A 135 2.91 -5.31 1.08
C TRP A 135 1.99 -5.24 2.31
N MET A 136 0.70 -5.50 2.14
CA MET A 136 -0.29 -5.55 3.22
C MET A 136 0.03 -6.65 4.24
N TRP A 137 0.55 -7.80 3.79
CA TRP A 137 1.01 -8.83 4.71
C TRP A 137 2.20 -8.38 5.55
N TYR A 138 3.19 -7.70 4.96
CA TYR A 138 4.30 -7.12 5.73
C TYR A 138 3.81 -6.03 6.71
N ASP A 139 2.90 -5.15 6.29
CA ASP A 139 2.34 -4.11 7.16
C ASP A 139 1.58 -4.71 8.36
N ASN A 140 0.75 -5.73 8.12
CA ASN A 140 0.01 -6.42 9.16
C ASN A 140 0.94 -7.15 10.15
N CYS A 141 2.04 -7.73 9.65
CA CYS A 141 3.09 -8.30 10.48
C CYS A 141 3.72 -7.22 11.37
N ASP A 142 4.12 -6.09 10.80
CA ASP A 142 4.74 -4.98 11.54
C ASP A 142 3.81 -4.46 12.64
N ARG A 143 2.52 -4.32 12.31
CA ARG A 143 1.47 -3.93 13.25
C ARG A 143 1.36 -4.88 14.44
N GLN A 144 1.33 -6.18 14.18
CA GLN A 144 1.27 -7.18 15.25
C GLN A 144 2.54 -7.16 16.10
N GLN A 145 3.71 -7.07 15.48
CA GLN A 145 4.98 -7.00 16.20
C GLN A 145 5.07 -5.74 17.08
N GLU A 146 4.69 -4.57 16.57
CA GLU A 146 4.69 -3.29 17.32
C GLU A 146 3.78 -3.37 18.55
N ARG A 147 2.56 -3.92 18.41
CA ARG A 147 1.62 -4.12 19.53
C ARG A 147 2.19 -5.00 20.65
N HIS A 148 3.14 -5.89 20.30
CA HIS A 148 3.84 -6.75 21.25
C HIS A 148 5.23 -6.25 21.63
N SER A 149 5.62 -5.02 21.24
CA SER A 149 6.96 -4.47 21.46
C SER A 149 8.08 -5.37 20.93
N LYS A 150 7.82 -6.02 19.78
CA LYS A 150 8.71 -6.97 19.10
C LYS A 150 8.92 -6.60 17.62
N LEU A 151 8.72 -5.34 17.26
CA LEU A 151 8.97 -4.86 15.90
C LEU A 151 10.39 -5.22 15.49
N ASP A 152 10.54 -5.87 14.34
CA ASP A 152 11.86 -6.24 13.82
C ASP A 152 12.52 -5.07 13.04
N GLU A 153 13.75 -5.29 12.58
CA GLU A 153 14.52 -4.25 11.89
C GLU A 153 13.84 -3.84 10.57
N ALA A 154 13.26 -4.79 9.85
CA ALA A 154 12.62 -4.55 8.56
C ALA A 154 11.34 -3.74 8.75
N GLY A 155 10.54 -4.07 9.76
CA GLY A 155 9.36 -3.31 10.14
C GLY A 155 9.69 -1.91 10.62
N ALA A 156 10.69 -1.77 11.50
CA ALA A 156 11.17 -0.46 11.95
C ALA A 156 11.64 0.40 10.76
N ARG A 157 12.35 -0.20 9.80
CA ARG A 157 12.78 0.47 8.57
C ARG A 157 11.61 0.93 7.71
N ARG A 158 10.62 0.06 7.46
CA ARG A 158 9.40 0.42 6.68
C ARG A 158 8.65 1.59 7.33
N ARG A 159 8.43 1.54 8.64
CA ARG A 159 7.77 2.62 9.40
C ARG A 159 8.57 3.92 9.35
N ALA A 160 9.89 3.86 9.53
CA ALA A 160 10.77 5.03 9.41
C ALA A 160 10.75 5.62 7.98
N THR A 161 10.79 4.78 6.95
CA THR A 161 10.70 5.21 5.55
C THR A 161 9.37 5.87 5.28
N PHE A 162 8.24 5.30 5.72
CA PHE A 162 6.92 5.95 5.58
C PHE A 162 6.92 7.37 6.16
N LEU A 163 7.44 7.56 7.38
CA LEU A 163 7.44 8.86 8.06
C LEU A 163 8.27 9.95 7.33
N THR A 164 9.08 9.57 6.35
CA THR A 164 9.90 10.48 5.54
C THR A 164 9.70 10.38 4.03
N ALA A 165 8.86 9.46 3.56
CA ALA A 165 8.61 9.25 2.15
C ALA A 165 7.75 10.36 1.55
N GLY A 166 7.69 10.43 0.22
CA GLY A 166 6.73 11.25 -0.53
C GLY A 166 5.46 10.49 -0.93
N CYS A 167 4.95 9.62 -0.05
CA CYS A 167 3.73 8.85 -0.31
C CYS A 167 2.48 9.51 0.29
N PRO A 168 1.26 9.25 -0.22
CA PRO A 168 0.08 10.10 -0.01
C PRO A 168 -0.21 10.51 1.43
N LEU A 169 -0.11 9.58 2.38
CA LEU A 169 -0.43 9.83 3.79
C LEU A 169 0.79 10.15 4.66
N SER A 170 1.98 10.28 4.07
CA SER A 170 3.19 10.57 4.84
C SER A 170 3.19 12.00 5.39
N PRO A 171 3.87 12.24 6.53
CA PRO A 171 4.03 13.59 7.05
C PRO A 171 4.70 14.57 6.07
N ASN A 172 5.60 14.07 5.22
CA ASN A 172 6.29 14.88 4.23
C ASN A 172 5.38 15.30 3.07
N THR A 173 4.48 14.41 2.62
CA THR A 173 3.48 14.75 1.59
C THR A 173 2.43 15.71 2.14
N LEU A 174 2.01 15.49 3.39
CA LEU A 174 1.03 16.33 4.08
C LEU A 174 1.65 17.57 4.75
N ARG A 175 2.90 17.91 4.41
CA ARG A 175 3.69 18.94 5.10
C ARG A 175 2.98 20.28 5.17
N THR A 176 2.39 20.75 4.07
CA THR A 176 1.80 22.09 4.03
C THR A 176 0.65 22.20 5.02
N ALA A 177 -0.30 21.25 4.98
CA ALA A 177 -1.40 21.20 5.92
C ALA A 177 -0.93 20.97 7.36
N LEU A 178 -0.01 20.02 7.56
CA LEU A 178 0.50 19.65 8.88
C LEU A 178 1.21 20.82 9.57
N GLU A 179 2.12 21.50 8.88
CA GLU A 179 2.86 22.62 9.45
C GLU A 179 1.96 23.83 9.72
N ARG A 180 0.94 24.07 8.87
CA ARG A 180 -0.04 25.14 9.10
C ARG A 180 -0.93 24.84 10.31
N VAL A 181 -1.46 23.64 10.45
CA VAL A 181 -2.32 23.26 11.59
C VAL A 181 -1.54 23.27 12.90
N THR A 182 -0.32 22.71 12.88
CA THR A 182 0.51 22.57 14.09
C THR A 182 1.32 23.82 14.44
N GLN A 183 1.46 24.76 13.50
CA GLN A 183 2.26 25.98 13.64
C GLN A 183 3.73 25.68 13.98
N ARG A 184 4.24 24.55 13.48
CA ARG A 184 5.61 24.06 13.66
C ARG A 184 6.09 23.42 12.37
N SER A 185 7.37 23.58 12.04
CA SER A 185 7.94 22.95 10.85
C SER A 185 8.58 21.59 11.16
N LEU A 186 8.53 20.67 10.18
CA LEU A 186 9.27 19.41 10.19
C LEU A 186 10.77 19.66 10.40
N LYS A 187 11.30 20.73 9.80
CA LYS A 187 12.71 21.13 9.95
C LYS A 187 13.07 21.45 11.40
N THR A 188 12.25 22.25 12.09
CA THR A 188 12.47 22.60 13.50
C THR A 188 12.27 21.42 14.43
N CYS A 189 11.33 20.53 14.10
CA CYS A 189 11.00 19.39 14.93
C CYS A 189 11.84 18.14 14.67
N ASN A 190 12.67 18.11 13.63
CA ASN A 190 13.46 16.94 13.26
C ASN A 190 14.35 16.47 14.43
N ARG A 191 14.08 15.25 14.92
CA ARG A 191 14.86 14.61 16.00
C ARG A 191 15.82 13.54 15.51
N VAL A 192 15.92 13.33 14.20
CA VAL A 192 16.84 12.35 13.60
C VAL A 192 18.18 13.01 13.28
N ARG A 193 19.26 12.39 13.77
CA ARG A 193 20.64 12.81 13.47
C ARG A 193 20.95 12.50 12.00
N LYS A 194 21.66 13.41 11.31
CA LYS A 194 21.97 13.28 9.87
C LYS A 194 22.72 11.98 9.52
N SER A 195 23.51 11.44 10.44
CA SER A 195 24.29 10.21 10.26
C SER A 195 23.60 8.95 10.79
N GLU A 196 22.38 9.04 11.32
CA GLU A 196 21.69 7.87 11.87
C GLU A 196 21.34 6.86 10.77
N ARG A 197 21.59 5.59 11.06
CA ARG A 197 21.35 4.46 10.13
C ARG A 197 20.62 3.30 10.80
N ASP A 198 20.59 3.25 12.13
CA ASP A 198 19.88 2.22 12.88
C ASP A 198 18.36 2.38 12.70
N PRO A 199 17.65 1.37 12.18
CA PRO A 199 16.22 1.50 11.86
C PRO A 199 15.33 1.82 13.07
N TYR A 200 15.66 1.28 14.24
CA TYR A 200 14.89 1.55 15.46
C TYR A 200 15.05 3.01 15.90
N ARG A 201 16.29 3.53 15.86
CA ARG A 201 16.57 4.94 16.18
C ARG A 201 15.99 5.89 15.16
N LEU A 202 16.02 5.54 13.87
CA LEU A 202 15.34 6.30 12.82
C LEU A 202 13.83 6.35 13.11
N TYR A 203 13.19 5.21 13.33
CA TYR A 203 11.76 5.14 13.61
C TYR A 203 11.38 5.95 14.85
N SER A 204 12.02 5.70 15.99
CA SER A 204 11.79 6.46 17.24
C SER A 204 12.07 7.96 17.07
N GLY A 205 13.11 8.33 16.32
CA GLY A 205 13.40 9.74 16.04
C GLY A 205 12.32 10.41 15.20
N HIS A 206 11.79 9.74 14.18
CA HIS A 206 10.68 10.26 13.37
C HIS A 206 9.36 10.34 14.15
N LEU A 207 9.07 9.38 15.03
CA LEU A 207 7.94 9.50 15.98
C LEU A 207 8.08 10.74 16.86
N LYS A 208 9.28 11.00 17.40
CA LYS A 208 9.54 12.21 18.21
C LYS A 208 9.43 13.51 17.40
N THR A 209 9.71 13.47 16.09
CA THR A 209 9.45 14.60 15.18
C THR A 209 7.95 14.89 15.11
N LEU A 210 7.10 13.86 14.92
CA LEU A 210 5.64 14.03 14.93
C LEU A 210 5.12 14.53 16.27
N VAL A 211 5.59 13.95 17.39
CA VAL A 211 5.22 14.41 18.74
C VAL A 211 5.59 15.89 18.95
N CYS A 212 6.73 16.34 18.42
CA CYS A 212 7.12 17.73 18.47
C CYS A 212 6.18 18.64 17.67
N LEU A 213 5.74 18.22 16.47
CA LEU A 213 4.77 18.97 15.67
C LEU A 213 3.44 19.08 16.41
N LEU A 214 2.94 17.96 16.94
CA LEU A 214 1.65 17.89 17.63
C LEU A 214 1.63 18.61 18.98
N ARG A 215 2.75 19.20 19.44
CA ARG A 215 2.91 19.78 20.78
C ARG A 215 1.80 20.76 21.19
N LYS A 216 1.25 21.53 20.24
CA LYS A 216 0.13 22.46 20.48
C LYS A 216 -1.13 21.76 20.99
N PHE A 217 -1.33 20.52 20.56
CA PHE A 217 -2.47 19.66 20.91
C PHE A 217 -2.12 18.63 21.98
N THR A 218 -1.00 18.82 22.69
CA THR A 218 -0.58 17.89 23.74
C THR A 218 -0.50 18.56 25.09
N THR A 219 -1.00 17.88 26.12
CA THR A 219 -0.86 18.32 27.50
C THR A 219 0.58 18.12 27.99
N ARG A 220 0.93 18.72 29.14
CA ARG A 220 2.24 18.51 29.79
C ARG A 220 2.52 17.04 30.13
N LYS A 221 1.49 16.21 30.27
CA LYS A 221 1.60 14.77 30.53
C LYS A 221 1.73 13.94 29.24
N GLY A 222 1.79 14.57 28.07
CA GLY A 222 1.91 13.92 26.77
C GLY A 222 0.60 13.38 26.19
N GLN A 223 -0.54 13.65 26.84
CA GLN A 223 -1.86 13.30 26.30
C GLN A 223 -2.19 14.18 25.10
N ILE A 224 -2.79 13.60 24.07
CA ILE A 224 -3.19 14.33 22.87
C ILE A 224 -4.68 14.68 22.93
N ASP A 225 -5.01 15.91 22.55
CA ASP A 225 -6.38 16.38 22.34
C ASP A 225 -6.71 16.27 20.84
N VAL A 226 -7.26 15.11 20.47
CA VAL A 226 -7.59 14.76 19.09
C VAL A 226 -8.72 15.65 18.57
N ASP A 227 -9.70 16.00 19.39
CA ASP A 227 -10.83 16.85 18.98
C ASP A 227 -10.37 18.27 18.65
N SER A 228 -9.48 18.85 19.48
CA SER A 228 -8.85 20.13 19.16
C SER A 228 -8.02 20.07 17.88
N LEU A 229 -7.32 18.97 17.63
CA LEU A 229 -6.58 18.76 16.38
C LEU A 229 -7.53 18.70 15.17
N LYS A 230 -8.61 17.89 15.24
CA LYS A 230 -9.64 17.82 14.20
C LYS A 230 -10.25 19.19 13.92
N GLY A 231 -10.66 19.91 14.98
CA GLY A 231 -11.22 21.25 14.86
C GLY A 231 -10.26 22.25 14.21
N ALA A 232 -8.98 22.19 14.55
CA ALA A 232 -7.95 23.01 13.92
C ALA A 232 -7.80 22.70 12.42
N ILE A 233 -7.86 21.43 12.02
CA ILE A 233 -7.80 21.04 10.61
C ILE A 233 -9.04 21.53 9.85
N ILE A 234 -10.24 21.30 10.39
CA ILE A 234 -11.50 21.74 9.77
C ILE A 234 -11.51 23.25 9.60
N SER A 235 -11.00 24.02 10.56
CA SER A 235 -10.92 25.49 10.45
C SER A 235 -10.04 25.99 9.31
N GLN A 236 -9.13 25.15 8.77
CA GLN A 236 -8.30 25.48 7.61
C GLN A 236 -8.96 25.10 6.28
N THR A 237 -10.02 24.29 6.29
CA THR A 237 -10.78 23.95 5.09
C THR A 237 -11.75 25.08 4.74
N LYS A 238 -11.79 25.50 3.48
CA LYS A 238 -12.57 26.68 3.01
C LYS A 238 -14.08 26.50 3.21
N ASP A 239 -14.56 25.27 3.24
CA ASP A 239 -15.96 24.92 3.44
C ASP A 239 -16.15 24.08 4.72
N GLN A 240 -16.62 24.73 5.79
CA GLN A 240 -16.98 24.16 7.10
C GLN A 240 -17.73 22.81 6.99
N GLY A 241 -17.00 21.70 6.83
CA GLY A 241 -17.53 20.33 6.87
C GLY A 241 -18.03 19.71 5.56
N LYS A 242 -17.82 20.32 4.38
CA LYS A 242 -18.30 19.74 3.09
C LYS A 242 -17.21 19.23 2.13
N GLY A 243 -15.94 19.67 2.27
CA GLY A 243 -14.89 19.38 1.29
C GLY A 243 -14.34 17.94 1.30
N CYS A 244 -14.44 17.23 2.42
CA CYS A 244 -13.91 15.87 2.57
C CYS A 244 -15.04 14.83 2.54
N ALA A 245 -15.87 14.84 1.50
CA ALA A 245 -16.94 13.85 1.37
C ALA A 245 -16.34 12.43 1.29
N LYS A 246 -16.57 11.63 2.34
CA LYS A 246 -16.41 10.17 2.29
C LYS A 246 -17.31 9.66 1.16
N GLY A 247 -16.72 9.14 0.09
CA GLY A 247 -17.43 8.42 -0.95
C GLY A 247 -17.98 7.11 -0.38
N ASN A 248 -19.07 7.19 0.38
CA ASN A 248 -19.92 6.03 0.59
C ASN A 248 -20.58 5.74 -0.75
N GLY A 249 -20.25 4.59 -1.34
CA GLY A 249 -20.81 4.14 -2.60
C GLY A 249 -22.33 4.25 -2.61
N LYS A 250 -22.83 5.23 -3.36
CA LYS A 250 -24.19 5.38 -3.91
C LYS A 250 -24.29 6.77 -4.55
N ASP A 251 -23.51 6.99 -5.61
CA ASP A 251 -23.85 8.02 -6.59
C ASP A 251 -23.77 7.35 -7.96
N GLU A 252 -24.94 6.88 -8.39
CA GLU A 252 -25.20 6.47 -9.75
C GLU A 252 -25.08 7.69 -10.67
N GLY A 253 -24.21 7.60 -11.66
CA GLY A 253 -24.31 8.33 -12.93
C GLY A 253 -24.48 9.84 -12.85
N LYS A 254 -23.36 10.58 -12.85
CA LYS A 254 -23.15 11.74 -13.74
C LYS A 254 -21.69 12.17 -13.71
N GLY A 255 -21.10 12.26 -14.90
CA GLY A 255 -19.68 12.51 -15.11
C GLY A 255 -19.18 13.74 -14.36
N LYS A 256 -18.14 13.55 -13.54
CA LYS A 256 -17.31 14.66 -13.08
C LYS A 256 -16.40 15.08 -14.23
N ARG A 257 -16.62 16.31 -14.68
CA ARG A 257 -15.83 17.09 -15.62
C ARG A 257 -14.34 17.05 -15.25
N ASN A 258 -13.50 17.05 -16.28
CA ASN A 258 -12.08 17.37 -16.19
C ASN A 258 -11.90 18.65 -15.37
N GLY A 259 -11.30 18.52 -14.19
CA GLY A 259 -10.81 19.64 -13.39
C GLY A 259 -9.33 19.83 -13.67
N ASP A 260 -8.92 21.08 -13.87
CA ASP A 260 -7.53 21.49 -14.03
C ASP A 260 -6.65 21.02 -12.85
N PRO A 261 -5.34 20.82 -13.06
CA PRO A 261 -4.45 20.15 -12.10
C PRO A 261 -4.14 20.94 -10.81
N ASP A 262 -4.53 22.21 -10.70
CA ASP A 262 -3.82 23.15 -9.82
C ASP A 262 -4.57 23.61 -8.54
N ASP A 263 -5.85 23.27 -8.34
CA ASP A 263 -6.59 23.64 -7.11
C ASP A 263 -6.75 22.50 -6.07
N ASN A 264 -6.31 21.28 -6.41
CA ASN A 264 -6.57 20.08 -5.59
C ASN A 264 -5.44 19.70 -4.62
N GLY A 265 -4.32 20.45 -4.59
CA GLY A 265 -3.12 20.04 -3.85
C GLY A 265 -3.21 20.23 -2.33
N GLU A 266 -3.70 21.38 -1.87
CA GLU A 266 -3.71 21.72 -0.45
C GLU A 266 -4.96 21.23 0.28
N GLU A 267 -6.13 21.37 -0.33
CA GLU A 267 -7.40 20.87 0.24
C GLU A 267 -7.38 19.34 0.40
N SER A 268 -6.80 18.63 -0.57
CA SER A 268 -6.56 17.19 -0.48
C SER A 268 -5.66 16.82 0.72
N GLN A 269 -4.66 17.63 1.07
CA GLN A 269 -3.82 17.38 2.24
C GLN A 269 -4.59 17.53 3.56
N TYR A 270 -5.50 18.49 3.67
CA TYR A 270 -6.34 18.62 4.88
C TYR A 270 -7.30 17.44 5.01
N CYS A 271 -7.90 16.97 3.91
CA CYS A 271 -8.76 15.79 3.94
C CYS A 271 -8.00 14.51 4.30
N ALA A 272 -6.81 14.29 3.74
CA ALA A 272 -5.95 13.18 4.10
C ALA A 272 -5.50 13.26 5.58
N LEU A 273 -5.22 14.46 6.08
CA LEU A 273 -4.87 14.66 7.49
C LEU A 273 -6.08 14.38 8.40
N LEU A 274 -7.30 14.78 8.02
CA LEU A 274 -8.52 14.42 8.75
C LEU A 274 -8.75 12.91 8.79
N GLU A 275 -8.55 12.23 7.67
CA GLU A 275 -8.65 10.78 7.59
C GLU A 275 -7.72 10.10 8.59
N ILE A 276 -6.46 10.54 8.68
CA ILE A 276 -5.50 10.02 9.66
C ILE A 276 -5.99 10.27 11.09
N VAL A 277 -6.46 11.48 11.37
CA VAL A 277 -6.90 11.85 12.74
C VAL A 277 -8.15 11.09 13.14
N ASP A 278 -9.08 10.83 12.21
CA ASP A 278 -10.24 9.97 12.42
C ASP A 278 -9.85 8.52 12.70
N ASN A 279 -8.93 7.95 11.92
CA ASN A 279 -8.47 6.57 12.12
C ASN A 279 -7.58 6.40 13.37
N CYS A 280 -7.06 7.49 13.92
CA CYS A 280 -6.22 7.50 15.12
C CYS A 280 -6.86 8.17 16.33
N ASP A 281 -8.18 8.33 16.34
CA ASP A 281 -8.93 9.00 17.41
C ASP A 281 -8.80 8.31 18.79
N GLY A 282 -8.60 6.99 18.80
CA GLY A 282 -8.40 6.19 20.01
C GLY A 282 -7.05 6.39 20.71
N ALA A 283 -6.14 7.18 20.15
CA ALA A 283 -4.84 7.44 20.74
C ALA A 283 -4.94 8.32 22.00
N LYS A 284 -4.37 7.87 23.12
CA LYS A 284 -4.38 8.62 24.39
C LYS A 284 -3.19 9.56 24.55
N THR A 285 -2.09 9.28 23.85
CA THR A 285 -0.87 10.10 23.88
C THR A 285 -0.43 10.47 22.48
N ALA A 286 0.34 11.55 22.33
CA ALA A 286 0.89 11.90 21.02
C ALA A 286 1.83 10.86 20.44
N GLU A 287 2.51 10.08 21.29
CA GLU A 287 3.34 8.97 20.82
C GLU A 287 2.46 7.85 20.26
N GLN A 288 1.35 7.50 20.94
CA GLN A 288 0.39 6.53 20.42
C GLN A 288 -0.24 7.02 19.11
N PHE A 289 -0.55 8.32 19.00
CA PHE A 289 -1.06 8.91 17.78
C PHE A 289 -0.04 8.82 16.65
N ALA A 290 1.23 9.17 16.90
CA ALA A 290 2.29 9.06 15.90
C ALA A 290 2.55 7.60 15.45
N LYS A 291 2.46 6.63 16.37
CA LYS A 291 2.53 5.20 16.06
C LYS A 291 1.35 4.75 15.22
N CYS A 292 0.14 5.16 15.59
CA CYS A 292 -1.07 4.89 14.80
C CYS A 292 -0.98 5.48 13.39
N TRP A 293 -0.50 6.70 13.24
CA TRP A 293 -0.29 7.29 11.91
C TRP A 293 0.74 6.46 11.11
N ALA A 294 1.86 6.07 11.71
CA ALA A 294 2.82 5.20 11.05
C ALA A 294 2.21 3.83 10.66
N GLU A 295 1.33 3.27 11.50
CA GLU A 295 0.56 2.04 11.26
C GLU A 295 -0.41 2.19 10.09
N TYR A 296 -1.30 3.16 10.17
CA TYR A 296 -2.38 3.42 9.23
C TYR A 296 -1.88 3.91 7.86
N GLY A 297 -0.87 4.78 7.85
CA GLY A 297 -0.41 5.44 6.63
C GLY A 297 0.60 4.64 5.81
N SER A 298 1.35 3.70 6.41
CA SER A 298 2.38 2.95 5.69
C SER A 298 1.88 2.16 4.46
N PRO A 299 0.67 1.57 4.46
CA PRO A 299 0.06 1.00 3.27
C PRO A 299 0.01 1.94 2.06
N SER A 300 -0.17 3.26 2.26
CA SER A 300 -0.24 4.22 1.15
C SER A 300 1.04 4.29 0.31
N CYS A 301 2.20 4.06 0.94
CA CYS A 301 3.48 3.90 0.24
C CYS A 301 3.50 2.63 -0.62
N GLY A 302 2.90 1.54 -0.12
CA GLY A 302 2.70 0.31 -0.87
C GLY A 302 1.87 0.55 -2.12
N TYR A 303 0.69 1.15 -1.98
CA TYR A 303 -0.22 1.42 -3.10
C TYR A 303 0.44 2.26 -4.20
N GLN A 304 1.13 3.35 -3.84
CA GLN A 304 1.82 4.20 -4.80
C GLN A 304 2.95 3.44 -5.53
N LEU A 305 3.73 2.66 -4.78
CA LEU A 305 4.82 1.86 -5.35
C LEU A 305 4.28 0.81 -6.31
N THR A 306 3.22 0.09 -5.93
CA THR A 306 2.68 -0.99 -6.74
C THR A 306 1.98 -0.48 -7.99
N ASN A 307 1.29 0.67 -7.92
CA ASN A 307 0.78 1.36 -9.11
C ASN A 307 1.94 1.74 -10.06
N THR A 308 3.02 2.32 -9.51
CA THR A 308 4.19 2.72 -10.30
C THR A 308 4.91 1.54 -10.95
N LEU A 309 5.00 0.40 -10.26
CA LEU A 309 5.64 -0.80 -10.81
C LEU A 309 4.73 -1.52 -11.79
N ALA A 310 3.41 -1.53 -11.56
CA ALA A 310 2.44 -2.12 -12.46
C ALA A 310 2.47 -1.42 -13.84
N THR A 311 2.52 -0.08 -13.89
CA THR A 311 2.57 0.67 -15.15
C THR A 311 3.80 0.39 -15.99
N ARG A 312 4.89 -0.10 -15.39
CA ARG A 312 6.09 -0.52 -16.13
C ARG A 312 5.80 -1.73 -17.03
N LEU A 313 4.86 -2.60 -16.66
CA LEU A 313 4.46 -3.71 -17.53
C LEU A 313 3.78 -3.14 -18.79
N PRO A 314 4.23 -3.47 -20.01
CA PRO A 314 3.59 -2.98 -21.24
C PRO A 314 2.11 -3.39 -21.32
N GLY A 315 1.26 -2.48 -21.80
CA GLY A 315 -0.16 -2.75 -22.01
C GLY A 315 -0.37 -3.95 -22.95
N GLY A 316 -1.32 -4.82 -22.61
CA GLY A 316 -1.60 -6.06 -23.36
C GLY A 316 -0.59 -7.18 -23.15
N CYS A 317 0.43 -6.99 -22.29
CA CYS A 317 1.37 -8.05 -21.94
C CYS A 317 0.71 -9.11 -21.05
N ASN A 318 0.73 -10.35 -21.53
CA ASN A 318 0.32 -11.53 -20.78
C ASN A 318 1.45 -12.57 -20.78
N VAL A 319 2.20 -12.57 -19.69
CA VAL A 319 3.35 -13.43 -19.47
C VAL A 319 2.84 -14.82 -19.09
N LYS A 320 3.05 -15.80 -19.98
CA LYS A 320 2.71 -17.20 -19.68
C LYS A 320 3.82 -17.90 -18.87
N PRO A 321 3.47 -18.83 -17.96
CA PRO A 321 4.44 -19.73 -17.36
C PRO A 321 5.03 -20.66 -18.43
N ILE A 322 6.32 -21.00 -18.28
CA ILE A 322 6.96 -21.97 -19.17
C ILE A 322 6.34 -23.35 -18.90
N ARG A 323 5.57 -23.88 -19.86
CA ARG A 323 5.32 -25.32 -19.92
C ARG A 323 6.66 -25.98 -20.20
N ASN A 324 7.17 -26.79 -19.28
CA ASN A 324 8.27 -27.69 -19.61
C ASN A 324 7.76 -28.59 -20.75
N TYR A 325 8.28 -28.40 -21.96
CA TYR A 325 8.21 -29.40 -23.02
C TYR A 325 9.15 -30.54 -22.65
N TRP A 326 8.69 -31.38 -21.72
CA TRP A 326 9.19 -32.73 -21.48
C TRP A 326 7.99 -33.56 -21.05
N GLN A 327 7.16 -33.90 -22.04
CA GLN A 327 6.52 -35.21 -22.16
C GLN A 327 7.26 -35.92 -23.29
#